data_AF-A0A2V8T7A5-F1
#
_entry.id   AF-A0A2V8T7A5-F1
#
_cell.length_a   1.000
_cell.length_b   1.000
_cell.length_c   1.000
_cell.angle_alpha   90.00
_cell.angle_beta   90.00
_cell.angle_gamma   90.00
#
_symmetry.space_group_name_H-M   'P 1'
#
loop_
_entity.id
_entity.type
_entity.pdbx_description
1 polymer ?
#
loop_
_entity_poly.entity_id
_entity_poly.type
_entity_poly.pdbx_seq_one_letter_code
_entity_poly.pdbx_strand_id
1 'polypeptide(L)'
;MKVDPATGAILSEKRPKRSKSFEDAVAAEKEREGALGSAFKKAFTSVEHEKEILEKKLQEAMKKAKEEKDKPLPPRPFELD
;
A
#
# COMPACT_ATOMS: atom_id res chain seq x y z
N MET A 1 -17.21 33.14 -13.56
CA MET A 1 -16.60 33.47 -12.25
C MET A 1 -17.71 33.96 -11.36
N LYS A 2 -17.85 33.45 -10.13
CA LYS A 2 -18.83 33.90 -9.14
C LYS A 2 -18.09 34.73 -8.09
N VAL A 3 -18.58 35.91 -7.79
CA VAL A 3 -17.99 36.86 -6.83
C VAL A 3 -19.03 37.17 -5.76
N ASP A 4 -18.60 37.27 -4.51
CA ASP A 4 -19.42 37.76 -3.40
C ASP A 4 -19.63 39.28 -3.52
N PRO A 5 -20.88 39.77 -3.61
CA PRO A 5 -21.15 41.19 -3.76
C PRO A 5 -20.79 42.05 -2.54
N ALA A 6 -20.72 41.48 -1.33
CA ALA A 6 -20.42 42.26 -0.12
C ALA A 6 -18.92 42.50 0.09
N THR A 7 -18.10 41.50 -0.24
CA THR A 7 -16.66 41.51 0.03
C THR A 7 -15.80 41.62 -1.22
N GLY A 8 -16.38 41.39 -2.41
CA GLY A 8 -15.63 41.28 -3.67
C GLY A 8 -14.83 39.99 -3.80
N ALA A 9 -14.98 39.02 -2.90
CA ALA A 9 -14.22 37.77 -2.93
C ALA A 9 -14.68 36.85 -4.07
N ILE A 10 -13.73 36.22 -4.77
CA ILE A 10 -14.02 35.24 -5.83
C ILE A 10 -14.42 33.90 -5.18
N LEU A 11 -15.70 33.53 -5.27
CA LEU A 11 -16.25 32.29 -4.72
C LEU A 11 -16.04 31.08 -5.64
N SER A 12 -15.95 31.30 -6.96
CA SER A 12 -15.72 30.22 -7.92
C SER A 12 -15.18 30.75 -9.24
N GLU A 13 -14.06 30.20 -9.71
CA GLU A 13 -13.47 30.52 -11.00
C GLU A 13 -13.29 29.24 -11.82
N LYS A 14 -14.00 29.14 -12.94
CA LYS A 14 -13.79 28.06 -13.92
C LYS A 14 -12.65 28.47 -14.85
N ARG A 15 -11.41 28.17 -14.46
CA ARG A 15 -10.24 28.40 -15.31
C ARG A 15 -10.27 27.46 -16.52
N PRO A 16 -9.85 27.92 -17.71
CA PRO A 16 -9.68 27.03 -18.84
C PRO A 16 -8.67 25.95 -18.46
N LYS A 17 -9.05 24.67 -18.60
CA LYS A 17 -8.09 23.57 -18.48
C LYS A 17 -7.07 23.75 -19.60
N ARG A 18 -5.78 23.81 -19.25
CA ARG A 18 -4.71 23.75 -20.26
C ARG A 18 -4.94 22.50 -21.11
N SER A 19 -5.00 22.67 -22.43
CA SER A 19 -5.01 21.54 -23.35
C SER A 19 -3.71 20.76 -23.17
N LYS A 20 -3.80 19.49 -22.77
CA LYS A 20 -2.62 18.62 -22.69
C LYS A 20 -2.10 18.42 -24.10
N SER A 21 -0.83 18.72 -24.33
CA SER A 21 -0.16 18.38 -25.58
C SER A 21 0.14 16.88 -25.62
N PHE A 22 0.50 16.36 -26.80
CA PHE A 22 0.96 14.98 -26.93
C PHE A 22 2.21 14.71 -26.08
N GLU A 23 3.15 15.66 -26.04
CA GLU A 23 4.35 15.58 -25.20
C GLU A 23 4.00 15.47 -23.71
N ASP A 24 3.01 16.25 -23.23
CA ASP A 24 2.55 16.17 -21.84
C ASP A 24 1.94 14.78 -21.52
N ALA A 25 1.25 14.17 -22.48
CA ALA A 25 0.70 12.82 -22.32
C ALA A 25 1.81 11.76 -22.25
N VAL A 26 2.84 11.87 -23.10
CA VAL A 26 4.01 10.96 -23.07
C VAL A 26 4.78 11.10 -21.77
N ALA A 27 5.00 12.32 -21.28
CA ALA A 27 5.67 12.56 -20.00
C ALA A 27 4.87 11.96 -18.83
N ALA A 28 3.55 12.18 -18.80
CA ALA A 28 2.69 11.62 -17.77
C ALA A 28 2.69 10.09 -17.76
N GLU A 29 2.75 9.44 -18.93
CA GLU A 29 2.79 7.98 -19.00
C GLU A 29 4.12 7.42 -18.48
N LYS A 30 5.24 8.06 -18.79
CA LYS A 30 6.56 7.67 -18.25
C LYS A 30 6.62 7.81 -16.72
N GLU A 31 6.07 8.90 -16.18
CA GLU A 31 5.95 9.08 -14.73
C GLU A 31 5.08 7.99 -14.09
N ARG A 32 3.96 7.65 -14.75
CA ARG A 32 3.06 6.59 -14.30
C ARG A 32 3.76 5.23 -14.30
N GLU A 33 4.49 4.89 -15.35
CA GLU A 33 5.24 3.65 -15.47
C GLU A 33 6.30 3.53 -14.37
N GLY A 34 7.05 4.60 -14.10
CA GLY A 34 8.02 4.65 -13.00
C GLY A 34 7.36 4.47 -11.62
N ALA A 35 6.23 5.13 -11.39
CA ALA A 35 5.47 4.98 -10.15
C ALA A 35 4.97 3.53 -9.97
N LEU A 36 4.43 2.91 -11.02
CA LEU A 36 3.98 1.52 -11.00
C LEU A 36 5.12 0.53 -10.75
N GLY A 37 6.26 0.71 -11.39
CA GLY A 37 7.44 -0.12 -11.16
C GLY A 37 7.92 -0.05 -9.71
N SER A 38 7.91 1.14 -9.11
CA SER A 38 8.28 1.33 -7.71
C SER A 38 7.28 0.67 -6.74
N ALA A 39 5.98 0.75 -7.03
CA ALA A 39 4.94 0.12 -6.23
C ALA A 39 5.01 -1.41 -6.31
N PHE A 40 5.22 -1.95 -7.51
CA PHE A 40 5.41 -3.38 -7.72
C PHE A 40 6.61 -3.91 -6.94
N LYS A 41 7.77 -3.23 -7.03
CA LYS A 41 8.97 -3.64 -6.31
C LYS A 41 8.73 -3.68 -4.80
N LYS A 42 8.08 -2.66 -4.23
CA LYS A 42 7.72 -2.62 -2.81
C LYS A 42 6.80 -3.77 -2.40
N ALA A 43 5.75 -4.01 -3.18
CA ALA A 43 4.81 -5.10 -2.92
C ALA A 43 5.51 -6.46 -2.98
N PHE A 44 6.35 -6.67 -3.99
CA PHE A 44 7.13 -7.90 -4.13
C PHE A 44 8.05 -8.14 -2.94
N THR A 45 8.81 -7.12 -2.51
CA THR A 45 9.69 -7.24 -1.32
C THR A 45 8.91 -7.50 -0.04
N SER A 46 7.70 -6.95 0.12
CA SER A 46 6.83 -7.22 1.27
C SER A 46 6.42 -8.69 1.33
N VAL A 47 6.00 -9.25 0.18
CA VAL A 47 5.58 -10.65 0.07
C VAL A 47 6.75 -11.60 0.36
N GLU A 48 7.94 -11.31 -0.15
CA GLU A 48 9.13 -12.11 0.16
C GLU A 48 9.46 -12.09 1.65
N HIS A 49 9.40 -10.92 2.28
CA HIS A 49 9.67 -10.77 3.71
C HIS A 49 8.62 -11.48 4.59
N GLU A 50 7.34 -11.38 4.22
CA GLU A 50 6.27 -12.11 4.90
C GLU A 50 6.48 -13.63 4.84
N LYS A 51 6.86 -14.15 3.66
CA LYS A 51 7.20 -15.57 3.50
C LYS A 51 8.38 -15.98 4.37
N GLU A 52 9.43 -15.17 4.43
CA GLU A 52 10.61 -15.43 5.27
C GLU A 52 10.24 -15.47 6.77
N ILE A 53 9.40 -14.53 7.23
CA ILE A 53 8.93 -14.51 8.62
C ILE A 53 8.09 -15.76 8.93
N LEU A 54 7.18 -16.13 8.04
CA LEU A 54 6.33 -17.31 8.23
C LEU A 54 7.16 -18.60 8.27
N GLU A 55 8.15 -18.73 7.39
CA GLU A 55 9.07 -19.87 7.37
C GLU A 55 9.87 -19.95 8.69
N LYS A 56 10.42 -18.83 9.17
CA LYS A 56 11.13 -18.79 10.47
C LYS A 56 10.21 -19.19 11.63
N LYS A 57 8.99 -18.64 11.68
CA LYS A 57 8.00 -18.99 12.70
C LYS A 57 7.61 -20.46 12.66
N LEU A 58 7.48 -21.04 11.46
CA LEU A 58 7.17 -22.45 11.27
C LEU A 58 8.34 -23.34 11.74
N GLN A 59 9.58 -22.98 11.41
CA GLN A 59 10.76 -23.70 11.88
C GLN A 59 10.89 -23.64 13.40
N GLU A 60 10.65 -22.47 14.01
CA GLU A 60 10.62 -22.32 15.47
C GLU A 60 9.49 -23.15 16.11
N ALA A 61 8.29 -23.13 15.53
CA ALA A 61 7.17 -23.94 15.99
C ALA A 61 7.48 -25.44 15.89
N MET A 62 8.10 -25.89 14.80
CA MET A 62 8.54 -27.27 14.63
C MET A 62 9.62 -27.66 15.63
N LYS A 63 10.58 -26.78 15.95
CA LYS A 63 11.57 -27.03 16.99
C LYS A 63 10.92 -27.14 18.36
N LYS A 64 10.05 -26.19 18.73
CA LYS A 64 9.29 -26.23 19.99
C LYS A 64 8.45 -27.49 20.12
N ALA A 65 7.75 -27.91 19.07
CA ALA A 65 6.96 -29.14 19.08
C ALA A 65 7.83 -30.41 19.26
N LYS A 66 9.08 -30.40 18.81
CA LYS A 66 10.03 -31.51 19.02
C LYS A 66 10.60 -31.52 20.44
N GLU A 67 10.91 -30.36 20.99
CA GLU A 67 11.52 -30.18 22.30
C GLU A 67 10.51 -30.28 23.45
N GLU A 68 9.28 -29.79 23.25
CA GLU A 68 8.23 -29.70 24.26
C GLU A 68 7.05 -30.63 23.94
N LYS A 69 7.33 -31.91 23.65
CA LYS A 69 6.30 -32.91 23.32
C LYS A 69 5.24 -33.10 24.42
N ASP A 70 5.61 -32.85 25.67
CA ASP A 70 4.74 -33.06 26.83
C ASP A 70 3.95 -31.80 27.26
N LYS A 71 4.13 -30.66 26.60
CA LYS A 71 3.34 -29.46 26.89
C LYS A 71 2.00 -29.46 26.16
N PRO A 72 0.93 -28.93 26.80
CA PRO A 72 -0.35 -28.74 26.14
C PRO A 72 -0.19 -27.81 24.92
N LEU A 73 -0.97 -28.07 23.87
CA LEU A 73 -0.98 -27.24 22.67
C LEU A 73 -1.25 -25.77 23.05
N PRO A 74 -0.56 -24.81 22.40
CA PRO A 74 -0.86 -23.40 22.61
C PRO A 74 -2.34 -23.13 22.26
N PRO A 75 -3.03 -22.28 23.04
CA PRO A 75 -4.46 -22.02 22.86
C PRO A 75 -4.70 -21.44 21.47
N ARG A 76 -5.73 -21.95 20.78
CA ARG A 76 -6.05 -21.48 19.44
C ARG A 76 -6.67 -20.08 19.55
N PRO A 77 -6.32 -19.14 18.65
CA PRO A 77 -6.76 -17.74 18.76
C PRO A 77 -8.28 -17.53 18.63
N PHE A 78 -9.04 -18.58 18.31
CA PHE A 78 -10.50 -18.57 18.18
C PHE A 78 -11.22 -19.38 19.28
N GLU A 79 -10.48 -19.91 20.26
CA GLU A 79 -11.04 -20.60 21.45
C GLU A 79 -11.19 -19.65 22.66
N LEU A 80 -10.94 -18.35 22.46
CA LEU A 80 -10.93 -17.30 23.50
C LEU A 80 -12.22 -16.46 23.48
N ASP A 81 -13.37 -17.14 23.37
CA ASP A 81 -14.73 -16.58 23.50
C ASP A 81 -15.41 -17.15 24.75
#